data_AF-A0A535W4S7-F1
#
_entry.id   AF-A0A535W4S7-F1
#
_cell.length_a   1.000
_cell.length_b   1.000
_cell.length_c   1.000
_cell.angle_alpha   90.00
_cell.angle_beta   90.00
_cell.angle_gamma   90.00
#
_symmetry.space_group_name_H-M   'P 1'
#
loop_
_entity.id
_entity.type
_entity.pdbx_description
1 polymer ?
#
loop_
_entity_poly.entity_id
_entity_poly.type
_entity_poly.pdbx_seq_one_letter_code
_entity_poly.pdbx_strand_id
1 'polypeptide(L)'
;MSSSDTFSIIVWFWHDPLTNATQLKVVRVDTSEEVQLSDGSFLLRISRDKDTAVERCLIRHMPSGREAYVQGGSNLRVFIKDCFLSNGESDTT
;
A
#
# COMPACT_ATOMS: atom_id res chain seq x y z
N MET A 1 -19.54 -22.37 -9.97
CA MET A 1 -18.45 -22.18 -8.99
C MET A 1 -18.02 -20.73 -9.08
N SER A 2 -18.48 -19.86 -8.18
CA SER A 2 -17.92 -18.52 -8.05
C SER A 2 -16.51 -18.66 -7.46
N SER A 3 -15.48 -18.13 -8.11
CA SER A 3 -14.12 -18.17 -7.56
C SER A 3 -14.09 -17.41 -6.23
N SER A 4 -14.00 -18.13 -5.12
CA SER A 4 -13.87 -17.59 -3.77
C SER A 4 -12.49 -17.02 -3.45
N ASP A 5 -11.55 -17.09 -4.40
CA ASP A 5 -10.13 -16.86 -4.12
C ASP A 5 -9.70 -15.40 -4.31
N THR A 6 -10.63 -14.53 -4.73
CA THR A 6 -10.36 -13.11 -4.90
C THR A 6 -11.25 -12.32 -3.97
N PHE A 7 -10.62 -11.51 -3.14
CA PHE A 7 -11.27 -10.52 -2.31
C PHE A 7 -10.68 -9.15 -2.63
N SER A 8 -11.55 -8.16 -2.77
CA SER A 8 -11.18 -6.80 -3.18
C SER A 8 -11.59 -5.79 -2.12
N ILE A 9 -10.73 -4.81 -1.89
CA ILE A 9 -11.00 -3.68 -1.00
C ILE A 9 -10.82 -2.36 -1.72
N ILE A 10 -11.57 -1.37 -1.28
CA ILE A 10 -11.35 0.03 -1.60
C ILE A 10 -10.60 0.64 -0.42
N VAL A 11 -9.48 1.29 -0.71
CA VAL A 11 -8.70 2.05 0.27
C VAL A 11 -8.89 3.53 -0.05
N TRP A 12 -9.53 4.26 0.85
CA TRP A 12 -9.73 5.70 0.77
C TRP A 12 -8.96 6.39 1.86
N PHE A 13 -8.26 7.47 1.51
CA PHE A 13 -7.52 8.28 2.47
C PHE A 13 -7.77 9.75 2.20
N TRP A 14 -7.77 10.55 3.26
CA TRP A 14 -7.94 12.00 3.17
C TRP A 14 -7.19 12.67 4.30
N HIS A 15 -6.76 13.90 4.07
CA HIS A 15 -6.15 14.72 5.10
C HIS A 15 -7.25 15.34 5.98
N ASP A 16 -7.20 15.07 7.29
CA ASP A 16 -8.05 15.73 8.27
C ASP A 16 -7.32 16.97 8.83
N PRO A 17 -7.76 18.19 8.49
CA PRO A 17 -7.08 19.41 8.90
C PRO A 17 -7.21 19.68 10.42
N LEU A 18 -8.18 19.08 11.11
CA LEU A 18 -8.36 19.29 12.56
C LEU A 18 -7.27 18.57 13.36
N THR A 19 -6.98 17.32 12.99
CA THR A 19 -5.97 16.49 13.65
C THR A 19 -4.61 16.57 12.97
N ASN A 20 -4.54 17.22 11.80
CA ASN A 20 -3.38 17.26 10.91
C ASN A 20 -2.86 15.85 10.56
N ALA A 21 -3.76 14.87 10.51
CA ALA A 21 -3.44 13.48 10.24
C ALA A 21 -4.12 13.02 8.94
N THR A 22 -3.49 12.09 8.24
CA THR A 22 -4.15 11.38 7.14
C THR A 22 -5.02 10.28 7.71
N GLN A 23 -6.32 10.39 7.51
CA GLN A 23 -7.30 9.39 7.87
C GLN A 23 -7.38 8.32 6.76
N LEU A 24 -7.70 7.08 7.16
CA LEU A 24 -7.80 5.94 6.27
C LEU A 24 -9.12 5.21 6.50
N LYS A 25 -9.80 4.86 5.42
CA LYS A 25 -10.99 4.00 5.42
C LYS A 25 -10.78 2.85 4.44
N VAL A 26 -11.11 1.64 4.90
CA VAL A 26 -11.06 0.43 4.09
C VAL A 26 -12.48 -0.14 3.97
N VAL A 27 -12.91 -0.42 2.75
CA VAL A 27 -14.26 -0.95 2.48
C VAL A 27 -14.15 -2.23 1.66
N ARG A 28 -14.88 -3.27 2.06
CA ARG A 28 -15.05 -4.49 1.27
C ARG A 28 -15.85 -4.18 0.01
N VAL A 29 -15.34 -4.56 -1.17
CA VAL A 29 -16.07 -4.31 -2.44
C VAL A 29 -17.34 -5.15 -2.52
N ASP A 30 -17.28 -6.39 -2.05
CA ASP A 30 -18.36 -7.35 -2.17
C ASP A 30 -19.52 -7.09 -1.22
N THR A 31 -19.23 -6.65 0.01
CA THR A 31 -20.26 -6.36 1.01
C THR A 31 -20.58 -4.87 1.16
N SER A 32 -19.74 -3.98 0.60
CA SER A 32 -19.79 -2.54 0.84
C SER A 32 -19.63 -2.14 2.31
N GLU A 33 -19.16 -3.06 3.16
CA GLU A 33 -18.97 -2.81 4.59
C GLU A 33 -17.58 -2.25 4.87
N GLU A 34 -17.53 -1.34 5.84
CA GLU A 34 -16.27 -0.81 6.36
C GLU A 34 -15.53 -1.86 7.19
N VAL A 35 -14.24 -2.02 6.91
CA VAL A 35 -13.35 -2.90 7.66
C VAL A 35 -12.73 -2.12 8.81
N GLN A 36 -13.04 -2.52 10.04
CA GLN A 36 -12.39 -1.96 11.23
C GLN A 36 -10.95 -2.45 11.31
N LEU A 37 -10.01 -1.51 11.21
CA LEU A 37 -8.58 -1.78 11.36
C LEU A 37 -8.20 -1.68 12.84
N SER A 38 -7.42 -2.63 13.32
CA SER A 38 -6.74 -2.49 14.61
C SER A 38 -5.56 -1.53 14.50
N ASP A 39 -5.19 -0.89 15.60
CA ASP A 39 -3.97 -0.09 15.69
C ASP A 39 -2.75 -0.89 15.19
N GLY A 40 -1.95 -0.26 14.35
CA GLY A 40 -0.79 -0.90 13.76
C GLY A 40 -0.08 -0.02 12.76
N SER A 41 1.03 -0.54 12.25
CA SER A 41 1.80 0.11 11.20
C SER A 41 2.41 -0.94 10.27
N PHE A 42 2.66 -0.53 9.04
CA PHE A 42 3.28 -1.37 8.02
C PHE A 42 4.55 -0.71 7.51
N LEU A 43 5.59 -1.51 7.30
CA LEU A 43 6.74 -1.13 6.50
C LEU A 43 6.48 -1.58 5.06
N LEU A 44 6.49 -0.63 4.12
CA LEU A 44 6.65 -0.91 2.70
C LEU A 44 8.11 -0.69 2.32
N ARG A 45 8.73 -1.70 1.69
CA ARG A 45 10.09 -1.60 1.14
C ARG A 45 10.10 -2.02 -0.32
N ILE A 46 10.39 -1.07 -1.19
CA ILE A 46 10.56 -1.30 -2.63
C ILE A 46 12.05 -1.45 -2.92
N SER A 47 12.44 -2.55 -3.53
CA SER A 47 13.81 -2.78 -3.99
C SER A 47 13.82 -3.30 -5.42
N ARG A 48 14.85 -2.94 -6.17
CA ARG A 48 15.11 -3.48 -7.50
C ARG A 48 16.22 -4.51 -7.40
N ASP A 49 15.96 -5.71 -7.89
CA ASP A 49 16.97 -6.72 -8.08
C ASP A 49 17.89 -6.28 -9.24
N LYS A 50 19.20 -6.17 -8.95
CA LYS A 50 20.18 -5.70 -9.93
C LYS A 50 20.42 -6.73 -11.04
N ASP A 51 20.20 -8.01 -10.76
CA ASP A 51 20.53 -9.10 -11.68
C ASP A 51 19.33 -9.49 -12.56
N THR A 52 18.11 -9.28 -12.06
CA THR A 52 16.87 -9.71 -12.75
C THR A 52 16.01 -8.56 -13.27
N ALA A 53 16.37 -7.29 -12.97
CA ALA A 53 15.57 -6.10 -13.24
C ALA A 53 14.15 -6.12 -12.65
N VAL A 54 13.83 -7.09 -11.79
CA VAL A 54 12.53 -7.24 -11.12
C VAL A 54 12.44 -6.27 -9.94
N GLU A 55 11.30 -5.58 -9.83
CA GLU A 55 10.96 -4.80 -8.64
C GLU A 55 10.20 -5.68 -7.64
N ARG A 56 10.66 -5.66 -6.39
CA ARG A 56 10.02 -6.37 -5.28
C ARG A 56 9.52 -5.35 -4.27
N CYS A 57 8.31 -5.57 -3.76
CA CYS A 57 7.79 -4.83 -2.62
C CYS A 57 7.59 -5.80 -1.45
N LEU A 58 8.31 -5.55 -0.35
CA LEU A 58 8.07 -6.21 0.93
C LEU A 58 7.08 -5.38 1.72
N ILE A 59 6.01 -6.04 2.19
CA ILE A 59 5.04 -5.49 3.13
C ILE A 59 5.23 -6.23 4.45
N ARG A 60 5.57 -5.50 5.51
CA ARG A 60 5.73 -6.07 6.86
C ARG A 60 4.80 -5.38 7.84
N HIS A 61 3.98 -6.17 8.55
CA HIS A 61 3.17 -5.69 9.65
C HIS A 61 4.05 -5.56 10.90
N MET A 62 4.27 -4.33 11.37
CA MET A 62 5.25 -4.04 12.43
C MET A 62 4.91 -4.72 13.76
N PRO A 63 3.66 -4.68 14.27
CA PRO A 63 3.31 -5.31 15.54
C PRO A 63 3.47 -6.83 15.53
N SER A 64 3.05 -7.53 14.46
CA SER A 64 3.08 -9.01 14.44
C SER A 64 4.34 -9.61 13.84
N GLY A 65 5.20 -8.79 13.20
CA GLY A 65 6.37 -9.27 12.44
C GLY A 65 6.05 -10.01 11.14
N ARG A 66 4.80 -10.40 10.88
CA ARG A 66 4.35 -11.04 9.63
C ARG A 66 4.68 -10.19 8.42
N GLU A 67 5.10 -10.86 7.34
CA GLU A 67 5.52 -10.22 6.11
C GLU A 67 5.01 -10.96 4.87
N ALA A 68 4.88 -10.21 3.78
CA ALA A 68 4.50 -10.70 2.47
C ALA A 68 5.29 -9.98 1.38
N TYR A 69 5.55 -10.68 0.28
CA TYR A 69 6.24 -10.15 -0.89
C TYR A 69 5.27 -9.98 -2.04
N VAL A 70 5.21 -8.77 -2.59
CA VAL A 70 4.52 -8.46 -3.83
C VAL A 70 5.56 -8.41 -4.94
N GLN A 71 5.45 -9.30 -5.91
CA GLN A 71 6.21 -9.23 -7.15
C GLN A 71 5.46 -8.32 -8.11
N GLY A 72 6.02 -7.13 -8.34
CA GLY A 72 5.48 -6.14 -9.27
C GLY A 72 6.23 -6.14 -10.60
N GLY A 73 5.56 -5.62 -11.63
CA GLY A 73 6.27 -5.13 -12.82
C GLY A 73 6.94 -3.78 -12.54
N SER A 74 7.66 -3.26 -13.53
CA SER A 74 8.37 -1.96 -13.47
C SER A 74 7.50 -0.76 -13.09
N ASN A 75 6.18 -0.90 -13.17
CA ASN A 75 5.23 0.17 -12.85
C ASN A 75 4.92 0.26 -11.36
N LEU A 76 5.30 -0.74 -10.53
CA LEU A 76 4.99 -0.74 -9.11
C LEU A 76 5.68 0.43 -8.40
N ARG A 77 6.97 0.67 -8.67
CA ARG A 77 7.68 1.80 -8.07
C ARG A 77 7.11 3.14 -8.50
N VAL A 78 6.78 3.30 -9.78
CA VAL A 78 6.18 4.53 -10.32
C VAL A 78 4.84 4.79 -9.64
N PHE A 79 3.96 3.79 -9.61
CA PHE A 79 2.67 3.88 -8.95
C PHE A 79 2.78 4.30 -7.47
N ILE A 80 3.69 3.68 -6.71
CA ILE A 80 3.84 4.03 -5.28
C ILE A 80 4.38 5.46 -5.12
N LYS A 81 5.38 5.85 -5.92
CA LYS A 81 5.91 7.22 -5.87
C LYS A 81 4.81 8.23 -6.17
N ASP A 82 4.11 8.08 -7.28
CA ASP A 82 3.12 9.05 -7.75
C ASP A 82 1.90 9.13 -6.82
N CYS A 83 1.48 8.02 -6.22
CA CYS A 83 0.29 7.99 -5.37
C CYS A 83 0.55 8.33 -3.89
N PHE A 84 1.74 8.06 -3.35
CA PHE A 84 2.02 8.20 -1.92
C PHE A 84 3.05 9.28 -1.59
N LEU A 85 3.95 9.59 -2.51
CA LEU A 85 4.94 10.63 -2.33
C LEU A 85 4.48 11.83 -3.15
N SER A 86 3.76 12.76 -2.50
CA SER A 86 3.55 14.10 -3.05
C SER A 86 4.87 14.59 -3.66
N ASN A 87 4.84 15.20 -4.86
CA ASN A 87 5.96 15.76 -5.65
C ASN A 87 6.96 16.69 -4.90
N GLY A 88 7.45 16.32 -3.73
CA GLY A 88 8.30 17.09 -2.83
C GLY A 88 9.74 16.59 -2.77
N GLU A 89 10.07 15.51 -3.47
CA GLU A 89 11.44 15.33 -3.96
C GLU A 89 11.47 15.82 -5.40
N SER A 90 11.57 17.14 -5.55
CA SER A 90 12.27 17.68 -6.71
C SER A 90 13.63 17.01 -6.73
N ASP A 91 13.84 16.10 -7.69
CA ASP A 91 15.18 15.67 -8.10
C ASP A 91 15.97 16.95 -8.40
N THR A 92 16.74 17.40 -7.41
CA THR A 92 17.65 18.51 -7.57
C THR A 92 18.84 17.91 -8.31
N THR A 93 18.80 18.07 -9.64
CA THR A 93 19.97 17.87 -10.50
C THR A 93 20.84 19.11 -10.40
#